data_AF-E7BS94-F1
#
_entry.id   AF-E7BS94-F1
#
_cell.length_a   1.000
_cell.length_b   1.000
_cell.length_c   1.000
_cell.angle_alpha   90.00
_cell.angle_beta   90.00
_cell.angle_gamma   90.00
#
_symmetry.space_group_name_H-M   'P 1'
#
loop_
_entity.id
_entity.type
_entity.pdbx_description
1 polymer ?
#
loop_
_entity_poly.entity_id
_entity_poly.type
_entity_poly.pdbx_seq_one_letter_code
_entity_poly.pdbx_strand_id
1 'polypeptide(L)' 'FTFGKTKFYENAPGKFWFKNDLPIALACGDEHTAVVTGNKKLYVFGSNNW' A
#
# COMPACT_ATOMS: atom_id res chain seq x y z
N PHE A 1 -4.23 3.46 6.17
CA PHE A 1 -4.55 4.78 5.59
C PHE A 1 -3.43 5.18 4.66
N THR A 2 -3.73 5.93 3.60
CA THR A 2 -2.75 6.50 2.67
C THR A 2 -2.92 8.01 2.62
N PHE A 3 -1.82 8.75 2.58
CA PHE A 3 -1.79 10.21 2.51
C PHE A 3 -0.73 10.65 1.50
N GLY A 4 -0.98 11.77 0.81
CA GLY A 4 -0.05 12.29 -0.20
C GLY A 4 -0.13 11.57 -1.55
N LYS A 5 0.95 11.65 -2.33
CA LYS A 5 1.00 11.17 -3.73
C LYS A 5 1.23 9.66 -3.84
N THR A 6 0.30 8.86 -3.34
CA THR A 6 0.44 7.38 -3.31
C THR A 6 0.01 6.68 -4.61
N LYS A 7 -0.48 7.42 -5.60
CA LYS A 7 -1.15 6.91 -6.83
C LYS A 7 -2.29 5.93 -6.51
N PHE A 8 -2.86 6.05 -5.31
CA PHE A 8 -4.03 5.31 -4.84
C PHE A 8 -5.17 6.29 -4.64
N TYR A 9 -6.37 5.96 -5.10
CA TYR A 9 -7.58 6.79 -4.97
C TYR A 9 -7.34 8.27 -5.34
N GLU A 10 -6.77 8.49 -6.54
CA GLU A 10 -6.45 9.84 -7.07
C GLU A 10 -5.62 10.73 -6.13
N ASN A 11 -4.83 10.12 -5.22
CA ASN A 11 -4.05 10.79 -4.19
C ASN A 11 -4.89 11.52 -3.11
N ALA A 12 -6.20 11.33 -3.08
CA ALA A 12 -7.01 11.71 -1.94
C ALA A 12 -6.70 10.78 -0.74
N PRO A 13 -6.88 11.25 0.52
CA PRO A 13 -6.69 10.40 1.70
C PRO A 13 -7.50 9.10 1.58
N GLY A 14 -6.79 7.97 1.57
CA GLY A 14 -7.37 6.66 1.29
C GLY A 14 -7.44 5.75 2.51
N LYS A 15 -8.45 4.88 2.55
CA LYS A 15 -8.57 3.81 3.54
C LYS A 15 -8.96 2.51 2.83
N PHE A 16 -8.21 1.44 3.09
CA PHE A 16 -8.49 0.10 2.61
C PHE A 16 -8.16 -0.93 3.70
N TRP A 17 -8.64 -2.16 3.53
CA TRP A 17 -8.38 -3.29 4.41
C TRP A 17 -8.32 -4.59 3.61
N PHE A 18 -7.75 -5.62 4.22
CA PHE A 18 -7.73 -6.97 3.65
C PHE A 18 -8.82 -7.81 4.31
N LYS A 19 -9.56 -8.59 3.51
CA LYS A 19 -10.59 -9.49 4.05
C LYS A 19 -9.91 -10.64 4.79
N ASN A 20 -10.21 -10.79 6.09
CA ASN A 20 -9.67 -11.86 6.96
C ASN A 20 -8.13 -11.89 6.99
N ASP A 21 -7.50 -10.72 6.90
CA ASP A 21 -6.04 -10.60 6.92
C ASP A 21 -5.65 -9.23 7.49
N LEU A 22 -4.45 -9.14 8.04
CA LEU A 22 -3.94 -7.92 8.68
C LEU A 22 -2.58 -7.56 8.10
N PRO A 23 -2.32 -6.26 7.85
CA PRO A 23 -0.97 -5.79 7.52
C PRO A 23 -0.05 -5.99 8.73
N ILE A 24 1.12 -6.58 8.52
CA ILE A 24 2.13 -6.81 9.56
C ILE A 24 3.41 -6.01 9.34
N ALA A 25 3.69 -5.59 8.10
CA ALA A 25 4.81 -4.72 7.77
C ALA A 25 4.46 -3.81 6.59
N LEU A 26 5.05 -2.62 6.61
CA LEU A 26 4.88 -1.57 5.60
C LEU A 26 6.26 -1.02 5.22
N ALA A 27 6.44 -0.71 3.94
CA ALA A 27 7.61 0.00 3.44
C ALA A 27 7.19 1.00 2.35
N CYS A 28 7.79 2.19 2.35
CA CYS A 28 7.57 3.22 1.36
C CYS A 28 8.91 3.59 0.71
N GLY A 29 8.97 3.53 -0.61
CA GLY A 29 10.04 4.10 -1.42
C GLY A 29 9.73 5.54 -1.83
N ASP A 30 10.42 6.01 -2.87
CA ASP A 30 10.23 7.38 -3.40
C ASP A 30 8.80 7.59 -3.94
N GLU A 31 8.32 6.67 -4.79
CA GLU A 31 6.96 6.74 -5.37
C GLU A 31 6.17 5.41 -5.30
N HIS A 32 6.61 4.41 -4.54
CA HIS A 32 5.90 3.14 -4.39
C HIS A 32 5.81 2.69 -2.93
N THR A 33 4.84 1.83 -2.62
CA THR A 33 4.57 1.32 -1.27
C THR A 33 4.34 -0.19 -1.34
N ALA A 34 4.92 -0.91 -0.38
CA ALA A 34 4.76 -2.34 -0.20
C ALA A 34 4.10 -2.65 1.16
N VAL A 35 3.20 -3.64 1.16
CA VAL A 35 2.48 -4.13 2.35
C VAL A 35 2.64 -5.64 2.43
N VAL A 36 3.19 -6.13 3.55
CA VAL A 36 3.21 -7.56 3.89
C VAL A 36 2.07 -7.84 4.85
N THR A 37 1.30 -8.89 4.57
CA THR A 37 0.19 -9.32 5.43
C THR A 37 0.51 -10.56 6.26
N GLY A 38 -0.30 -10.82 7.29
CA GLY A 38 -0.19 -11.98 8.16
C GLY A 38 -0.28 -13.31 7.41
N ASN A 39 -1.05 -13.35 6.33
CA ASN A 39 -1.14 -14.52 5.44
C ASN A 39 0.06 -14.66 4.47
N LYS A 40 1.16 -13.95 4.71
CA LYS A 40 2.39 -13.99 3.88
C LYS A 40 2.18 -13.53 2.44
N LYS A 41 1.23 -12.62 2.21
CA LYS A 41 1.00 -11.99 0.91
C LYS A 41 1.70 -10.64 0.84
N LEU A 42 2.16 -10.29 -0.36
CA LEU A 42 2.75 -9.00 -0.68
C LEU A 42 1.81 -8.22 -1.61
N TYR A 43 1.50 -6.98 -1.23
CA TYR A 43 0.74 -6.04 -2.04
C TYR A 43 1.60 -4.81 -2.32
N VAL A 44 1.60 -4.34 -3.56
CA VAL A 44 2.39 -3.17 -3.98
C VAL A 44 1.48 -2.21 -4.73
N PHE A 45 1.61 -0.92 -4.44
CA PHE A 45 0.94 0.16 -5.16
C PHE A 45 1.85 1.37 -5.29
N GLY A 46 1.55 2.26 -6.23
CA GLY A 46 2.37 3.42 -6.55
C GLY A 46 2.93 3.37 -7.97
N SER A 47 4.09 3.99 -8.17
CA SER A 47 4.82 4.03 -9.44
C SER A 47 5.33 2.65 -9.84
N ASN A 48 5.23 2.32 -11.12
CA ASN A 48 5.74 1.08 -11.71
C ASN A 48 6.56 1.39 -12.98
N ASN A 49 7.31 2.48 -12.94
CA ASN A 49 8.09 2.97 -14.08
C ASN A 49 9.48 2.33 -14.19
N TRP A 50 9.89 1.53 -13.19
CA TRP A 50 11.19 0.87 -13.09
C TRP A 50 11.03 -0.54 -12.52
#